data_AF-A0ABC8RGD2-F1
#
_entry.id   AF-A0ABC8RGD2-F1
#
_cell.length_a   1.000
_cell.length_b   1.000
_cell.length_c   1.000
_cell.angle_alpha   90.00
_cell.angle_beta   90.00
_cell.angle_gamma   90.00
#
_symmetry.space_group_name_H-M   'P 1'
#
loop_
_entity.id
_entity.type
_entity.pdbx_description
1 polymer ?
#
loop_
_entity_poly.entity_id
_entity_poly.type
_entity_poly.pdbx_seq_one_letter_code
_entity_poly.pdbx_strand_id
1 'polypeptide(L)' 'MTQQMRALGVDEAPMPLKFLLSICYAAFVKGDVSKIEVDASVSVEASQLYPEVRYTTVDEFLNQFV' A
#
# COMPACT_ATOMS: atom_id res chain seq x y z
N MET A 1 4.18 -19.06 -1.42
CA MET A 1 3.18 -18.11 -0.88
C MET A 1 3.14 -18.07 0.64
N THR A 2 3.53 -19.13 1.37
CA THR A 2 3.28 -19.26 2.82
C THR A 2 4.47 -18.95 3.75
N GLN A 3 5.72 -18.98 3.26
CA GLN A 3 6.87 -18.90 4.17
C GLN A 3 7.11 -17.50 4.76
N GLN A 4 6.85 -16.44 3.98
CA GLN A 4 7.11 -15.06 4.44
C GLN A 4 5.97 -14.48 5.29
N MET A 5 4.71 -14.89 5.09
CA MET A 5 3.59 -14.49 5.98
C MET A 5 3.75 -15.10 7.39
N ARG A 6 4.28 -16.32 7.48
CA ARG A 6 4.64 -16.95 8.75
C ARG A 6 5.76 -16.19 9.47
N ALA A 7 6.79 -15.76 8.75
CA ALA A 7 7.92 -15.02 9.33
C ALA A 7 7.51 -13.66 9.92
N LEU A 8 6.43 -13.05 9.41
CA LEU A 8 5.87 -11.80 9.91
C LEU A 8 4.84 -11.99 11.04
N GLY A 9 4.63 -13.24 11.49
CA GLY A 9 3.67 -13.56 12.57
C GLY A 9 2.20 -13.38 12.19
N VAL A 10 1.88 -13.18 10.90
CA VAL A 10 0.51 -12.91 10.43
C VAL A 10 -0.43 -14.07 10.77
N ASP A 11 0.04 -15.30 10.66
CA ASP A 11 -0.80 -16.49 10.89
C ASP A 11 -1.21 -16.67 12.35
N GLU A 12 -0.37 -16.21 13.28
CA GLU A 12 -0.51 -16.37 14.73
C GLU A 12 -1.21 -15.17 15.40
N ALA A 13 -1.35 -14.05 14.68
CA ALA A 13 -2.00 -12.85 15.21
C ALA A 13 -3.53 -13.03 15.35
N PRO A 14 -4.15 -12.50 16.43
CA PRO A 14 -5.61 -12.47 16.55
C PRO A 14 -6.22 -11.46 15.57
N MET A 15 -7.50 -11.63 15.23
CA MET A 15 -8.26 -10.59 14.54
C MET A 15 -8.51 -9.41 15.50
N PRO A 16 -8.41 -8.14 15.04
CA PRO A 16 -8.22 -7.68 13.66
C PRO A 16 -6.75 -7.49 13.23
N LEU A 17 -5.78 -7.71 14.12
CA LEU A 17 -4.36 -7.47 13.87
C LEU A 17 -3.81 -8.30 12.68
N LYS A 18 -4.27 -9.55 12.53
CA LYS A 18 -3.94 -10.40 11.38
C LYS A 18 -4.27 -9.75 10.03
N PHE A 19 -5.38 -9.01 9.94
CA PHE A 19 -5.78 -8.32 8.72
C PHE A 19 -4.85 -7.14 8.42
N LEU A 20 -4.54 -6.33 9.44
CA LEU A 20 -3.58 -5.22 9.29
C LEU A 20 -2.20 -5.71 8.87
N LEU A 21 -1.68 -6.77 9.51
CA LEU A 21 -0.40 -7.36 9.15
C LEU A 21 -0.39 -7.94 7.73
N SER A 22 -1.52 -8.49 7.27
CA SER A 22 -1.66 -8.97 5.89
C SER A 22 -1.59 -7.83 4.87
N ILE A 23 -2.22 -6.68 5.17
CA ILE A 23 -2.13 -5.47 4.33
C ILE A 23 -0.69 -4.96 4.27
N CYS A 24 -0.03 -4.82 5.43
CA CYS A 24 1.35 -4.38 5.50
C CYS A 24 2.28 -5.32 4.72
N TYR A 25 2.07 -6.64 4.81
CA TYR A 25 2.83 -7.61 4.04
C TYR A 25 2.66 -7.42 2.52
N ALA A 26 1.42 -7.27 2.05
CA ALA A 26 1.14 -7.05 0.63
C ALA A 26 1.79 -5.74 0.13
N ALA A 27 1.71 -4.67 0.93
CA ALA A 27 2.27 -3.36 0.59
C ALA A 27 3.80 -3.31 0.62
N PHE A 28 4.44 -3.78 1.69
CA PHE A 28 5.87 -3.56 1.93
C PHE A 28 6.77 -4.74 1.54
N VAL A 29 6.27 -5.98 1.61
CA VAL A 29 7.09 -7.17 1.29
C VAL A 29 6.86 -7.61 -0.15
N LYS A 30 5.60 -7.75 -0.55
CA LYS A 30 5.28 -8.18 -1.92
C LYS A 30 5.36 -7.01 -2.91
N GLY A 31 4.99 -5.80 -2.47
CA GLY A 31 4.97 -4.60 -3.29
C GLY A 31 3.76 -4.56 -4.24
N ASP A 32 2.68 -5.28 -3.90
CA ASP A 32 1.50 -5.42 -4.77
C ASP A 32 0.77 -4.08 -5.00
N VAL A 33 1.03 -3.06 -4.18
CA VAL A 33 0.38 -1.75 -4.28
C VAL A 33 0.99 -0.88 -5.38
N SER A 34 2.27 -1.07 -5.74
CA SER A 34 2.98 -0.24 -6.73
C SER A 34 3.45 -1.01 -7.96
N LYS A 35 3.42 -2.35 -7.94
CA LYS A 35 3.80 -3.21 -9.07
C LYS A 35 2.65 -3.54 -10.02
N ILE A 36 1.52 -2.85 -9.89
CA ILE A 36 0.38 -3.04 -10.78
C ILE A 36 0.73 -2.34 -12.10
N GLU A 37 0.95 -3.11 -13.15
CA GLU A 37 1.03 -2.56 -14.50
C GLU A 37 -0.32 -1.90 -14.80
N VAL A 38 -0.30 -0.58 -15.04
CA VAL A 38 -1.49 0.18 -15.41
C VAL A 38 -1.82 -0.19 -16.84
N ASP A 39 -2.73 -1.16 -17.01
CA ASP A 39 -3.32 -1.42 -18.31
C ASP A 39 -4.24 -0.24 -18.66
N ALA A 40 -3.81 0.56 -19.64
CA ALA A 40 -4.53 1.74 -20.10
C ALA A 40 -5.93 1.44 -20.68
N SER A 41 -6.24 0.16 -20.97
CA SER A 41 -7.57 -0.27 -21.43
C SER A 41 -8.57 -0.49 -20.30
N VAL A 42 -8.10 -0.65 -19.05
CA VAL A 42 -8.93 -0.96 -17.87
C VAL A 42 -8.74 0.04 -16.74
N SER A 43 -7.60 0.74 -16.68
CA SER A 43 -7.21 1.62 -15.59
C SER A 43 -6.51 2.88 -16.10
N VAL A 44 -6.71 3.99 -15.40
CA VAL A 44 -6.07 5.28 -15.69
C VAL A 44 -5.47 5.85 -14.42
N GLU A 45 -4.36 6.58 -14.54
CA GLU A 45 -3.70 7.21 -13.41
C GLU A 45 -4.40 8.53 -13.04
N ALA A 46 -4.80 8.69 -11.77
CA ALA A 46 -5.54 9.86 -11.32
C ALA A 46 -4.76 11.18 -11.46
N SER A 47 -3.43 11.15 -11.30
CA SER A 47 -2.59 12.35 -11.43
C SER A 47 -2.53 12.88 -12.87
N GLN A 48 -2.66 11.99 -13.85
CA GLN A 48 -2.73 12.35 -15.27
C GLN A 48 -4.12 12.87 -15.66
N LEU A 49 -5.17 12.35 -15.02
CA LEU A 49 -6.54 12.72 -15.30
C LEU A 49 -6.90 14.10 -14.73
N TYR A 50 -6.34 14.45 -13.57
CA TYR A 50 -6.60 15.72 -12.87
C TYR A 50 -5.30 16.41 -12.44
N PRO A 51 -4.50 16.92 -13.40
CA PRO A 51 -3.20 17.54 -13.11
C PRO A 51 -3.32 18.85 -12.31
N GLU A 52 -4.49 19.47 -12.30
CA GLU A 52 -4.79 20.68 -11.54
C GLU A 52 -4.95 20.42 -10.03
N VAL A 53 -5.17 19.17 -9.62
CA VAL A 53 -5.35 18.81 -8.22
C VAL A 53 -4.00 18.80 -7.53
N ARG A 54 -3.83 19.71 -6.56
CA ARG A 54 -2.64 19.75 -5.71
C ARG A 54 -2.76 18.74 -4.57
N TYR A 55 -2.08 17.60 -4.71
CA TYR A 55 -1.96 16.60 -3.66
C TYR A 55 -1.04 17.11 -2.54
N THR A 56 -1.40 16.83 -1.29
CA THR A 56 -0.48 17.01 -0.15
C THR A 56 0.62 15.95 -0.24
N THR A 57 1.87 16.39 -0.25
CA THR A 57 3.01 15.49 -0.30
C THR A 57 3.22 14.78 1.04
N VAL A 58 3.95 13.67 1.02
CA VAL A 58 4.30 12.94 2.27
C VAL A 58 5.09 13.83 3.22
N ASP A 59 5.99 14.67 2.70
CA ASP A 59 6.80 15.61 3.47
C ASP A 59 5.92 16.65 4.20
N GLU A 60 5.00 17.29 3.46
CA GLU A 60 4.05 18.26 4.02
C GLU A 60 3.14 17.64 5.09
N PHE A 61 2.72 16.38 4.90
CA PHE A 61 1.92 15.68 5.89
C PHE A 61 2.72 15.35 7.16
N LEU A 62 3.93 14.82 7.01
CA LEU A 62 4.76 14.41 8.15
C LEU A 62 5.27 15.59 8.98
N ASN A 63 5.41 16.77 8.39
CA ASN A 63 5.78 17.99 9.11
C ASN A 63 4.80 18.38 10.24
N GLN A 64 3.59 17.82 10.27
CA GLN A 64 2.61 18.05 11.34
C GLN A 64 2.94 17.30 12.65
N PHE A 65 3.84 16.31 12.61
CA PHE A 65 4.18 15.44 13.74
C PHE A 65 5.58 15.72 14.34
N VAL A 66 6.24 16.79 13.89
CA VAL A 66 7.57 17.23 14.33
C VAL A 66 7.46 18.33 15.38
#